data_AF-A0A418RR89-F1
#
_entry.id   AF-A0A418RR89-F1
#
_cell.length_a   1.000
_cell.length_b   1.000
_cell.length_c   1.000
_cell.angle_alpha   90.00
_cell.angle_beta   90.00
_cell.angle_gamma   90.00
#
_symmetry.space_group_name_H-M   'P 1'
#
loop_
_entity.id
_entity.type
_entity.pdbx_description
1 polymer ?
#
loop_
_entity_poly.entity_id
_entity_poly.type
_entity_poly.pdbx_seq_one_letter_code
_entity_poly.pdbx_strand_id
1 'polypeptide(L)' 'MTTITFDTLKFANTLKSAGVPPAQAEAEATAISEILEVNLKDLVTKDDLQREMRDMEQRLIIKLGAIHSL' A
#
# COMPACT_ATOMS: atom_id res chain seq x y z
N MET A 1 -8.14 1.94 -1.07
CA MET A 1 -6.97 1.15 -0.66
C MET A 1 -7.20 -0.31 -1.01
N THR A 2 -6.45 -0.83 -1.97
CA THR A 2 -6.31 -2.28 -2.12
C THR A 2 -5.53 -2.79 -0.91
N THR A 3 -6.14 -3.63 -0.09
CA THR A 3 -5.46 -4.23 1.06
C THR A 3 -4.46 -5.25 0.54
N ILE A 4 -3.17 -4.95 0.63
CA ILE A 4 -2.11 -5.94 0.38
C ILE A 4 -2.07 -6.85 1.62
N THR A 5 -2.62 -8.05 1.51
CA THR A 5 -2.60 -9.03 2.60
C THR A 5 -1.31 -9.85 2.57
N PHE A 6 -0.51 -9.73 3.63
CA PHE A 6 0.60 -10.66 3.89
C PHE A 6 0.06 -11.89 4.63
N ASP A 7 0.18 -13.06 4.02
CA ASP A 7 -0.27 -14.32 4.62
C ASP A 7 0.84 -14.88 5.51
N THR A 8 0.82 -14.46 6.77
CA THR A 8 1.77 -14.87 7.81
C THR A 8 1.83 -16.40 7.98
N LEU A 9 0.70 -17.09 7.85
CA LEU A 9 0.63 -18.55 8.02
C LEU A 9 1.30 -19.27 6.84
N LYS A 10 0.98 -18.86 5.61
CA LYS A 10 1.61 -19.40 4.40
C LYS A 10 3.12 -19.15 4.43
N PHE A 11 3.56 -17.97 4.83
CA PHE A 11 4.99 -17.63 4.93
C PHE A 11 5.71 -18.50 5.97
N ALA A 12 5.16 -18.62 7.19
CA ALA A 12 5.72 -19.49 8.22
C ALA A 12 5.80 -20.96 7.76
N ASN A 13 4.78 -21.45 7.04
CA ASN A 13 4.78 -22.82 6.50
C ASN A 13 5.83 -23.02 5.41
N THR A 14 6.10 -22.00 4.59
CA THR A 14 7.19 -22.03 3.61
C THR A 14 8.54 -22.14 4.32
N LEU A 15 8.78 -21.37 5.38
CA LEU A 15 10.02 -21.45 6.17
C LEU A 15 10.18 -22.82 6.85
N LYS A 16 9.10 -23.36 7.45
CA LYS A 16 9.11 -24.71 8.04
C LYS A 16 9.46 -25.78 7.00
N SER A 17 8.90 -25.67 5.79
CA SER A 17 9.20 -26.59 4.69
C SER A 17 10.65 -26.49 4.21
N ALA A 18 11.29 -25.34 4.40
CA ALA A 18 12.70 -25.12 4.12
C ALA A 18 13.64 -25.56 5.26
N GLY A 19 13.11 -26.11 6.36
CA GLY A 19 13.88 -26.61 7.50
C GLY A 19 14.08 -25.60 8.63
N VAL A 20 13.44 -24.42 8.56
CA VAL A 20 13.46 -23.46 9.68
C VAL A 20 12.66 -24.01 10.85
N PRO A 21 13.18 -23.98 12.10
CA PRO A 21 12.45 -24.45 13.28
C PRO A 21 11.09 -23.74 13.43
N PRO A 22 10.02 -24.44 13.87
CA PRO A 22 8.67 -23.87 13.90
C PRO A 22 8.56 -22.54 14.65
N ALA A 23 9.17 -22.44 15.83
CA ALA A 23 9.15 -21.22 16.63
C ALA A 23 9.85 -20.04 15.93
N GLN A 24 10.94 -20.31 15.22
CA GLN A 24 11.66 -19.28 14.47
C GLN A 24 10.85 -18.85 13.23
N ALA A 25 10.29 -19.80 12.49
CA ALA A 25 9.47 -19.51 11.32
C ALA A 25 8.24 -18.63 11.65
N GLU A 26 7.60 -18.89 12.79
CA GLU A 26 6.47 -18.09 13.27
C GLU A 26 6.90 -16.71 13.76
N ALA A 27 8.04 -16.62 14.46
CA ALA A 27 8.61 -15.35 14.89
C ALA A 27 9.01 -14.46 13.70
N GLU A 28 9.67 -15.02 12.69
CA GLU A 28 10.06 -14.31 11.47
C GLU A 28 8.84 -13.82 10.68
N ALA A 29 7.82 -14.69 10.52
CA ALA A 29 6.58 -14.32 9.85
C ALA A 29 5.89 -13.14 10.54
N THR A 30 5.87 -13.15 11.88
CA THR A 30 5.27 -12.09 12.70
C THR A 30 6.05 -10.78 12.55
N ALA A 31 7.37 -10.82 12.71
CA ALA A 31 8.22 -9.63 12.59
C ALA A 31 8.11 -8.98 11.21
N ILE A 32 8.08 -9.78 10.12
CA ILE A 32 7.91 -9.26 8.76
C ILE A 32 6.51 -8.67 8.57
N SER A 33 5.46 -9.31 9.11
CA SER A 33 4.10 -8.78 9.05
C SER A 33 4.01 -7.38 9.70
N GLU A 34 4.63 -7.20 10.86
CA GLU A 34 4.65 -5.90 11.56
C GLU A 34 5.39 -4.83 10.75
N ILE A 35 6.56 -5.17 10.18
CA ILE A 35 7.35 -4.25 9.35
C ILE A 35 6.56 -3.84 8.11
N LEU A 36 5.88 -4.77 7.45
CA LEU A 36 5.04 -4.47 6.29
C LEU A 36 3.86 -3.59 6.68
N GLU A 37 3.20 -3.86 7.82
CA GLU A 37 2.10 -3.03 8.27
C GLU A 37 2.53 -1.58 8.56
N VAL A 38 3.70 -1.38 9.15
CA VAL A 38 4.25 -0.03 9.39
C VAL A 38 4.61 0.67 8.08
N ASN A 39 5.34 -0.01 7.19
CA ASN A 39 5.82 0.62 5.94
C ASN A 39 4.70 0.87 4.92
N LEU A 40 3.62 0.09 4.93
CA LEU A 40 2.52 0.25 3.99
C LEU A 40 1.50 1.32 4.40
N LYS A 41 1.54 1.81 5.66
CA LYS A 41 0.57 2.81 6.17
C LYS A 41 0.65 4.16 5.48
N ASP A 42 1.86 4.59 5.10
CA ASP A 42 2.11 5.96 4.58
C ASP A 42 2.34 6.00 3.06
N LEU A 43 2.04 4.91 2.35
CA LEU A 43 2.22 4.85 0.90
C LEU A 43 1.04 5.49 0.17
N VAL A 44 1.33 6.49 -0.65
CA VAL A 44 0.38 7.04 -1.62
C VAL A 44 -0.01 5.95 -2.62
N THR A 45 -1.31 5.71 -2.76
CA THR A 45 -1.81 4.71 -3.70
C THR A 45 -2.00 5.30 -5.10
N LYS A 46 -2.12 4.43 -6.11
CA LYS A 46 -2.48 4.85 -7.47
C LYS A 46 -3.80 5.63 -7.49
N ASP A 47 -4.78 5.22 -6.69
CA ASP A 47 -6.08 5.88 -6.61
C ASP A 47 -5.96 7.29 -6.03
N ASP A 48 -5.09 7.48 -5.03
CA ASP A 48 -4.81 8.80 -4.44
C ASP A 48 -4.22 9.74 -5.48
N LEU A 49 -3.23 9.27 -6.26
CA LEU A 49 -2.63 10.05 -7.35
C LEU A 49 -3.66 10.38 -8.43
N GLN A 50 -4.47 9.41 -8.85
CA GLN A 50 -5.50 9.63 -9.86
C GLN A 50 -6.56 10.62 -9.39
N ARG A 51 -6.87 10.63 -8.10
CA ARG A 51 -7.77 11.62 -7.51
C ARG A 51 -7.15 13.02 -7.55
N GLU A 52 -5.93 13.18 -7.07
CA GLU A 52 -5.26 14.49 -7.06
C GLU A 52 -5.09 15.05 -8.50
N MET A 53 -4.76 14.19 -9.46
CA MET A 53 -4.68 14.59 -10.87
C MET A 53 -6.01 15.11 -11.42
N ARG A 54 -7.13 14.44 -11.12
CA ARG A 54 -8.47 14.90 -11.53
C ARG A 54 -8.83 16.22 -10.86
N ASP A 55 -8.53 16.37 -9.58
CA ASP A 55 -8.80 17.60 -8.84
C ASP A 55 -7.97 18.77 -9.41
N MET A 56 -6.70 18.52 -9.78
CA MET A 56 -5.87 19.48 -10.50
C MET A 56 -6.45 19.86 -11.87
N GLU A 57 -6.88 18.88 -12.66
CA GLU A 57 -7.49 19.10 -13.98
C GLU A 57 -8.74 19.98 -13.87
N GLN A 58 -9.64 19.68 -12.92
CA GLN A 58 -10.83 20.49 -12.65
C GLN A 58 -10.48 21.93 -12.29
N ARG A 59 -9.50 22.13 -11.41
CA ARG A 59 -9.03 23.48 -11.04
C ARG A 59 -8.50 24.25 -12.24
N LEU A 60 -7.78 23.60 -13.14
CA LEU A 60 -7.29 24.22 -14.38
C LEU A 60 -8.45 24.62 -15.30
N ILE A 61 -9.41 23.72 -15.53
CA ILE A 61 -10.60 24.00 -16.34
C ILE A 61 -11.36 25.22 -15.80
N ILE A 62 -11.61 25.28 -14.50
CA ILE A 62 -12.31 26.39 -13.85
C ILE A 62 -11.56 27.71 -14.06
N LYS A 63 -10.24 27.73 -13.83
CA LYS A 63 -9.42 28.93 -14.00
C LYS A 63 -9.40 29.42 -15.46
N LEU A 64 -9.26 28.50 -16.42
CA LEU A 64 -9.25 28.84 -17.84
C LEU A 64 -10.61 29.36 -18.32
N GLY A 65 -11.71 28.79 -17.83
CA GLY A 65 -13.06 29.29 -18.09
C GLY A 65 -13.27 30.70 -17.53
N ALA A 66 -12.82 30.96 -16.29
CA ALA A 66 -12.90 32.29 -15.69
C ALA A 66 -12.11 33.34 -16.47
N ILE A 67 -10.94 32.99 -17.03
CA ILE A 67 -10.14 33.89 -17.88
C ILE A 67 -10.85 34.20 -19.20
N HIS A 68 -11.50 33.22 -19.83
CA HIS A 68 -12.26 33.44 -21.07
C HIS A 68 -13.58 34.20 -20.88
N SER A 69 -14.04 34.33 -19.63
CA SER A 69 -15.30 35.00 -19.29
C SER A 69 -15.13 36.47 -18.89
N LEU A 70 -13.89 36.98 -18.86
CA LEU A 70 -13.49 38.37 -18.61
C LEU A 70 -13.10 39.06 -19.92
#